data_AF-A0AAD3W011-F1
#
_entry.id   AF-A0AAD3W011-F1
#
_cell.length_a   1.000
_cell.length_b   1.000
_cell.length_c   1.000
_cell.angle_alpha   90.00
_cell.angle_beta   90.00
_cell.angle_gamma   90.00
#
_symmetry.space_group_name_H-M   'P 1'
#
loop_
_entity.id
_entity.type
_entity.pdbx_description
1 polymer ?
#
loop_
_entity_poly.entity_id
_entity_poly.type
_entity_poly.pdbx_seq_one_letter_code
_entity_poly.pdbx_strand_id
1 'polypeptide(L)'
;MSTRTPIRHQGNDNLFLALEMSLICTAAGIPLHIHAEGLRGTGKTTVMRWARRMAPNITRIKHCIYQCQPELPHCPNHTEESAHGQVESESVPMPFIEIGHGAKLGTILGSVDLAQLTNAQNPKAALLPGAIPMANRGVVFIDEINRLAETAPEITDVLLSVMGTKPGKIKIEEVGLQPWEIQIVSSVWATSNPDEDPGPLEEIRRQLSDRFDIVVPVQRPSDPLVIQKLLWSKHQAVSIIDDNPGITQGIQQKAVNLSKTAVPQTIIRYMAELYIEKNIESLRAIESLELSSRCLAVIRGKEEVSFEEISTVLPLVLRHRVEPIVLSEILRDLELRKAASVQVRASAGPESGANTPSKLKIPDTPSSSNTLDSANGPDPKMRFDSHDNGSNSPTGSPEAGHGTQSPTPHSQGPGESKAKSGNNAPGNNGHKQISWLQRLLSRCRSTNRSGFGPKHAELQPGDPGGHAPGSPMQSRHLRGKQDGMGQSASGKTSLQQQNPARVPPVSPPDAARHIGHLTWEEILLPSEWKDHMV
;
A
#
# COMPACT_ATOMS: atom_id res chain seq x y z
N MET A 1 -17.35 -5.36 -20.33
CA MET A 1 -16.55 -6.25 -19.44
C MET A 1 -17.20 -7.64 -19.42
N SER A 2 -16.41 -8.71 -19.25
CA SER A 2 -16.96 -10.08 -19.21
C SER A 2 -17.99 -10.23 -18.08
N THR A 3 -19.19 -10.72 -18.40
CA THR A 3 -20.28 -10.90 -17.44
C THR A 3 -20.19 -12.19 -16.63
N ARG A 4 -19.14 -12.98 -16.81
CA ARG A 4 -18.99 -14.35 -16.29
C ARG A 4 -18.27 -14.39 -14.95
N THR A 5 -18.73 -15.27 -14.06
CA THR A 5 -18.03 -15.60 -12.81
C THR A 5 -16.66 -16.23 -13.11
N PRO A 6 -15.55 -15.68 -12.57
CA PRO A 6 -14.23 -16.26 -12.76
C PRO A 6 -14.14 -17.64 -12.09
N ILE A 7 -13.35 -18.54 -12.70
CA ILE A 7 -13.19 -19.89 -12.15
C ILE A 7 -12.24 -19.86 -10.95
N ARG A 8 -12.76 -20.27 -9.79
CA ARG A 8 -12.00 -20.50 -8.57
C ARG A 8 -11.16 -21.78 -8.67
N HIS A 9 -9.90 -21.69 -8.26
CA HIS A 9 -8.92 -22.77 -8.30
C HIS A 9 -7.84 -22.55 -7.25
N GLN A 10 -7.04 -23.58 -6.92
CA GLN A 10 -6.01 -23.52 -5.86
C GLN A 10 -5.14 -22.24 -5.92
N GLY A 11 -4.64 -21.87 -7.10
CA GLY A 11 -3.81 -20.67 -7.30
C GLY A 11 -4.50 -19.31 -7.12
N ASN A 12 -5.83 -19.23 -6.98
CA ASN A 12 -6.56 -17.97 -6.76
C ASN A 12 -7.56 -18.03 -5.58
N ASP A 13 -7.62 -19.13 -4.84
CA ASP A 13 -8.62 -19.37 -3.79
C ASP A 13 -8.59 -18.30 -2.69
N ASN A 14 -7.38 -17.99 -2.21
CA ASN A 14 -7.11 -16.95 -1.21
C ASN A 14 -7.52 -15.54 -1.69
N LEU A 15 -7.57 -15.29 -3.00
CA LEU A 15 -8.00 -14.00 -3.55
C LEU A 15 -9.52 -13.84 -3.38
N PHE A 16 -10.31 -14.87 -3.66
CA PHE A 16 -11.75 -14.85 -3.39
C PHE A 16 -12.02 -14.64 -1.90
N LEU A 17 -11.30 -15.36 -1.03
CA LEU A 17 -11.45 -15.24 0.42
C LEU A 17 -11.12 -13.83 0.92
N ALA A 18 -9.97 -13.28 0.51
CA ALA A 18 -9.58 -11.92 0.91
C ALA A 18 -10.62 -10.88 0.45
N LEU A 19 -11.08 -10.96 -0.80
CA LEU A 19 -12.06 -10.01 -1.33
C LEU A 19 -13.41 -10.09 -0.59
N GLU A 20 -13.87 -11.29 -0.23
CA GLU A 20 -15.03 -11.44 0.67
C GLU A 20 -14.79 -10.77 2.02
N MET A 21 -13.62 -11.00 2.64
CA MET A 21 -13.26 -10.38 3.91
C MET A 21 -13.24 -8.85 3.84
N SER A 22 -12.71 -8.27 2.75
CA SER A 22 -12.66 -6.81 2.60
C SER A 22 -14.04 -6.18 2.34
N LEU A 23 -14.92 -6.85 1.61
CA LEU A 23 -16.31 -6.40 1.48
C LEU A 23 -17.06 -6.42 2.82
N ILE A 24 -16.86 -7.45 3.63
CA ILE A 24 -17.44 -7.55 4.98
C ILE A 24 -16.90 -6.42 5.88
N CYS A 25 -15.59 -6.22 5.92
CA CYS A 25 -14.98 -5.17 6.72
C CYS A 25 -15.43 -3.77 6.25
N THR A 26 -15.45 -3.51 4.94
CA THR A 26 -15.93 -2.23 4.37
C THR A 26 -17.40 -1.97 4.72
N ALA A 27 -18.27 -2.99 4.61
CA ALA A 27 -19.67 -2.89 5.01
C ALA A 27 -19.85 -2.69 6.53
N ALA A 28 -18.89 -3.12 7.34
CA ALA A 28 -18.83 -2.84 8.78
C ALA A 28 -18.18 -1.48 9.13
N GLY A 29 -17.79 -0.68 8.13
CA GLY A 29 -17.13 0.63 8.33
C GLY A 29 -15.64 0.57 8.66
N ILE A 30 -14.97 -0.58 8.45
CA ILE A 30 -13.55 -0.79 8.76
C ILE A 30 -12.81 -1.15 7.46
N PRO A 31 -11.94 -0.29 6.91
CA PRO A 31 -11.16 -0.63 5.72
C PRO A 31 -10.26 -1.86 5.91
N LEU A 32 -10.22 -2.74 4.91
CA LEU A 32 -9.28 -3.86 4.82
C LEU A 32 -8.66 -3.84 3.42
N HIS A 33 -7.41 -3.38 3.34
CA HIS A 33 -6.70 -3.16 2.09
C HIS A 33 -6.02 -4.46 1.61
N ILE A 34 -6.20 -4.78 0.33
CA ILE A 34 -5.72 -6.02 -0.30
C ILE A 34 -4.82 -5.68 -1.46
N HIS A 35 -3.68 -6.36 -1.53
CA HIS A 35 -2.80 -6.35 -2.70
C HIS A 35 -2.68 -7.77 -3.28
N ALA A 36 -3.11 -7.95 -4.52
CA ALA A 36 -3.05 -9.20 -5.26
C ALA A 36 -1.80 -9.21 -6.15
N GLU A 37 -0.81 -10.01 -5.77
CA GLU A 37 0.48 -10.10 -6.45
C GLU A 37 0.52 -11.34 -7.36
N GLY A 38 1.14 -11.23 -8.54
CA GLY A 38 1.55 -12.39 -9.32
C GLY A 38 1.63 -12.14 -10.82
N LEU A 39 1.93 -13.19 -11.58
CA LEU A 39 2.27 -13.10 -12.99
C LEU A 39 1.14 -12.50 -13.87
N ARG A 40 1.51 -11.98 -15.06
CA ARG A 40 0.52 -11.68 -16.10
C ARG A 40 -0.32 -12.92 -16.45
N GLY A 41 -1.59 -12.69 -16.76
CA GLY A 41 -2.54 -13.73 -17.18
C GLY A 41 -3.12 -14.60 -16.06
N THR A 42 -2.78 -14.40 -14.77
CA THR A 42 -3.38 -15.16 -13.64
C THR A 42 -4.80 -14.72 -13.26
N GLY A 43 -5.34 -13.68 -13.91
CA GLY A 43 -6.74 -13.27 -13.76
C GLY A 43 -7.05 -12.33 -12.58
N LYS A 44 -6.04 -11.86 -11.83
CA LYS A 44 -6.19 -10.98 -10.64
C LYS A 44 -7.23 -9.87 -10.82
N THR A 45 -7.01 -9.01 -11.82
CA THR A 45 -7.88 -7.89 -12.20
C THR A 45 -9.29 -8.34 -12.61
N THR A 46 -9.43 -9.54 -13.20
CA THR A 46 -10.74 -10.10 -13.57
C THR A 46 -11.52 -10.55 -12.33
N VAL A 47 -10.86 -11.17 -11.36
CA VAL A 47 -11.48 -11.58 -10.08
C VAL A 47 -11.87 -10.35 -9.26
N MET A 48 -10.99 -9.35 -9.13
CA MET A 48 -11.28 -8.12 -8.40
C MET A 48 -12.43 -7.30 -9.04
N ARG A 49 -12.44 -7.13 -10.36
CA ARG A 49 -13.55 -6.46 -11.06
C ARG A 49 -14.87 -7.25 -11.02
N TRP A 50 -14.83 -8.58 -10.93
CA TRP A 50 -16.03 -9.38 -10.70
C TRP A 50 -16.55 -9.22 -9.27
N ALA A 51 -15.66 -9.22 -8.28
CA ALA A 51 -16.02 -9.20 -6.86
C ALA A 51 -16.86 -7.97 -6.45
N ARG A 52 -16.79 -6.85 -7.19
CA ARG A 52 -17.68 -5.69 -7.00
C ARG A 52 -19.18 -6.04 -7.05
N ARG A 53 -19.57 -7.14 -7.69
CA ARG A 53 -20.96 -7.63 -7.75
C ARG A 53 -21.45 -8.23 -6.43
N MET A 54 -20.52 -8.71 -5.59
CA MET A 54 -20.84 -9.21 -4.26
C MET A 54 -21.05 -8.06 -3.27
N ALA A 55 -20.57 -6.85 -3.60
CA ALA A 55 -20.63 -5.70 -2.70
C ALA A 55 -22.08 -5.28 -2.41
N PRO A 56 -22.44 -5.04 -1.14
CA PRO A 56 -23.78 -4.63 -0.77
C PRO A 56 -24.10 -3.19 -1.17
N ASN A 57 -25.39 -2.91 -1.39
CA ASN A 57 -25.83 -1.52 -1.49
C ASN A 57 -25.57 -0.79 -0.16
N ILE A 58 -25.23 0.49 -0.27
CA ILE A 58 -25.11 1.42 0.84
C ILE A 58 -26.30 2.39 0.83
N THR A 59 -26.82 2.72 2.01
CA THR A 59 -27.73 3.86 2.19
C THR A 59 -26.89 5.13 2.27
N ARG A 60 -27.18 6.14 1.44
CA ARG A 60 -26.57 7.47 1.50
C ARG A 60 -27.63 8.57 1.52
N ILE A 61 -27.23 9.77 1.93
CA ILE A 61 -28.01 10.99 1.65
C ILE A 61 -28.21 11.12 0.14
N LYS A 62 -29.46 11.40 -0.27
CA LYS A 62 -29.88 11.47 -1.66
C LYS A 62 -29.02 12.45 -2.45
N HIS A 63 -28.51 12.00 -3.60
CA HIS A 63 -27.60 12.73 -4.48
C HIS A 63 -26.25 13.16 -3.85
N CYS A 64 -25.89 12.68 -2.65
CA CYS A 64 -24.60 13.01 -2.04
C CYS A 64 -23.41 12.38 -2.79
N ILE A 65 -22.55 13.24 -3.33
CA ILE A 65 -21.33 12.88 -4.06
C ILE A 65 -20.17 12.38 -3.16
N TYR A 66 -20.28 12.57 -1.84
CA TYR A 66 -19.36 12.07 -0.81
C TYR A 66 -19.89 10.83 -0.07
N GLN A 67 -21.03 10.28 -0.54
CA GLN A 67 -21.64 9.05 -0.01
C GLN A 67 -21.95 9.11 1.49
N CYS A 68 -22.21 10.33 2.01
CA CYS A 68 -22.54 10.59 3.40
C CYS A 68 -23.66 9.67 3.89
N GLN A 69 -23.42 9.04 5.04
CA GLN A 69 -24.40 8.21 5.73
C GLN A 69 -25.46 9.11 6.38
N PRO A 70 -26.77 8.81 6.28
CA PRO A 70 -27.81 9.68 6.84
C PRO A 70 -27.70 9.86 8.36
N GLU A 71 -27.29 8.83 9.10
CA GLU A 71 -27.17 8.88 10.57
C GLU A 71 -25.86 9.51 11.05
N LEU A 72 -24.85 9.63 10.16
CA LEU A 72 -23.55 10.25 10.48
C LEU A 72 -22.95 10.94 9.24
N PRO A 73 -23.44 12.14 8.89
CA PRO A 73 -22.89 12.91 7.77
C PRO A 73 -21.51 13.48 8.14
N HIS A 74 -20.55 13.39 7.22
CA HIS A 74 -19.13 13.74 7.45
C HIS A 74 -18.57 14.70 6.39
N CYS A 75 -19.39 15.10 5.42
CA CYS A 75 -19.02 15.89 4.25
C CYS A 75 -19.53 17.33 4.39
N PRO A 76 -18.79 18.36 3.89
CA PRO A 76 -19.10 19.77 4.15
C PRO A 76 -20.54 20.19 3.85
N ASN A 77 -21.13 19.60 2.80
CA ASN A 77 -22.49 19.91 2.37
C ASN A 77 -23.57 19.52 3.40
N HIS A 78 -23.30 18.57 4.31
CA HIS A 78 -24.30 17.99 5.21
C HIS A 78 -23.92 18.05 6.70
N THR A 79 -22.68 18.44 7.03
CA THR A 79 -22.21 18.56 8.43
C THR A 79 -23.02 19.55 9.25
N GLU A 80 -23.55 20.61 8.64
CA GLU A 80 -24.41 21.60 9.31
C GLU A 80 -25.91 21.26 9.19
N GLU A 81 -26.34 20.65 8.07
CA GLU A 81 -27.73 20.26 7.84
C GLU A 81 -28.23 19.16 8.80
N SER A 82 -27.29 18.38 9.35
CA SER A 82 -27.53 17.31 10.34
C SER A 82 -28.29 17.76 11.59
N ALA A 83 -28.31 19.07 11.89
CA ALA A 83 -28.93 19.62 13.09
C ALA A 83 -30.47 19.81 13.00
N HIS A 84 -31.07 19.72 11.81
CA HIS A 84 -32.39 20.34 11.57
C HIS A 84 -33.49 19.51 10.86
N GLY A 85 -33.27 18.22 10.53
CA GLY A 85 -34.38 17.41 10.01
C GLY A 85 -34.06 15.98 9.59
N GLN A 86 -35.10 15.25 9.14
CA GLN A 86 -34.94 13.98 8.43
C GLN A 86 -34.39 14.26 7.02
N VAL A 87 -33.17 13.79 6.76
CA VAL A 87 -32.55 13.92 5.44
C VAL A 87 -33.05 12.81 4.52
N GLU A 88 -33.44 13.14 3.28
CA GLU A 88 -33.83 12.11 2.31
C GLU A 88 -32.65 11.18 2.00
N SER A 89 -32.91 9.87 2.04
CA SER A 89 -31.91 8.83 1.80
C SER A 89 -32.24 7.97 0.59
N GLU A 90 -31.22 7.48 -0.12
CA GLU A 90 -31.35 6.52 -1.21
C GLU A 90 -30.41 5.32 -1.02
N SER A 91 -30.82 4.16 -1.53
CA SER A 91 -29.98 2.95 -1.61
C SER A 91 -29.26 2.92 -2.95
N VAL A 92 -27.92 2.91 -2.94
CA VAL A 92 -27.08 2.84 -4.14
C VAL A 92 -26.08 1.68 -4.03
N PRO A 93 -25.59 1.12 -5.15
CA PRO A 93 -24.47 0.18 -5.12
C PRO A 93 -23.26 0.78 -4.40
N MET A 94 -22.53 -0.05 -3.64
CA MET A 94 -21.25 0.35 -3.05
C MET A 94 -20.31 0.91 -4.13
N PRO A 95 -19.69 2.10 -3.92
CA PRO A 95 -18.75 2.66 -4.87
C PRO A 95 -17.60 1.70 -5.19
N PHE A 96 -17.29 1.56 -6.47
CA PHE A 96 -16.11 0.85 -6.95
C PHE A 96 -15.43 1.75 -7.98
N ILE A 97 -14.37 2.45 -7.57
CA ILE A 97 -13.72 3.49 -8.37
C ILE A 97 -12.32 3.02 -8.75
N GLU A 98 -12.07 2.94 -10.06
CA GLU A 98 -10.77 2.51 -10.59
C GLU A 98 -9.85 3.74 -10.79
N ILE A 99 -8.62 3.64 -10.27
CA ILE A 99 -7.54 4.61 -10.48
C ILE A 99 -6.48 3.96 -11.39
N GLY A 100 -6.24 4.57 -12.55
CA GLY A 100 -5.16 4.16 -13.44
C GLY A 100 -3.83 4.83 -13.08
N HIS A 101 -2.71 4.20 -13.46
CA HIS A 101 -1.37 4.73 -13.24
C HIS A 101 -1.10 6.11 -13.87
N GLY A 102 -1.89 6.52 -14.87
CA GLY A 102 -1.81 7.83 -15.52
C GLY A 102 -2.77 8.89 -14.96
N ALA A 103 -3.38 8.65 -13.79
CA ALA A 103 -4.23 9.63 -13.15
C ALA A 103 -3.44 10.87 -12.68
N LYS A 104 -4.12 12.00 -12.53
CA LYS A 104 -3.52 13.25 -12.00
C LYS A 104 -4.01 13.50 -10.57
N LEU A 105 -3.17 14.09 -9.72
CA LEU A 105 -3.50 14.36 -8.31
C LEU A 105 -4.88 15.00 -8.12
N GLY A 106 -5.18 16.06 -8.89
CA GLY A 106 -6.49 16.75 -8.84
C GLY A 106 -7.70 15.90 -9.27
N THR A 107 -7.50 14.84 -10.05
CA THR A 107 -8.59 13.87 -10.37
C THR A 107 -8.80 12.84 -9.26
N ILE A 108 -7.83 12.69 -8.34
CA ILE A 108 -7.84 11.68 -7.27
C ILE A 108 -8.28 12.27 -5.93
N LEU A 109 -7.70 13.40 -5.54
CA LEU A 109 -8.10 14.16 -4.36
C LEU A 109 -9.33 15.03 -4.64
N GLY A 110 -9.32 15.71 -5.77
CA GLY A 110 -10.24 16.79 -6.09
C GLY A 110 -9.48 18.06 -6.47
N SER A 111 -10.23 19.08 -6.88
CA SER A 111 -9.66 20.37 -7.31
C SER A 111 -10.59 21.52 -6.93
N VAL A 112 -10.07 22.74 -6.94
CA VAL A 112 -10.89 23.95 -6.81
C VAL A 112 -11.94 24.01 -7.92
N ASP A 113 -13.19 24.28 -7.55
CA ASP A 113 -14.28 24.54 -8.48
C ASP A 113 -14.16 25.95 -9.03
N LEU A 114 -13.42 26.09 -10.13
CA LEU A 114 -13.22 27.38 -10.81
C LEU A 114 -14.55 28.00 -11.29
N ALA A 115 -15.57 27.19 -11.61
CA ALA A 115 -16.86 27.69 -12.10
C ALA A 115 -17.68 28.34 -10.98
N GLN A 116 -17.66 27.77 -9.77
CA GLN A 116 -18.24 28.41 -8.58
C GLN A 116 -17.38 29.57 -8.07
N LEU A 117 -16.05 29.46 -8.09
CA LEU A 117 -15.16 30.52 -7.61
C LEU A 117 -15.26 31.80 -8.46
N THR A 118 -15.43 31.65 -9.78
CA THR A 118 -15.53 32.78 -10.73
C THR A 118 -16.97 33.18 -11.05
N ASN A 119 -17.98 32.61 -10.38
CA ASN A 119 -19.38 32.93 -10.62
C ASN A 119 -19.68 34.41 -10.29
N ALA A 120 -19.96 35.20 -11.33
CA ALA A 120 -20.16 36.65 -11.20
C ALA A 120 -21.35 37.08 -10.33
N GLN A 121 -22.33 36.19 -10.08
CA GLN A 121 -23.48 36.48 -9.22
C GLN A 121 -23.29 36.02 -7.77
N ASN A 122 -22.52 34.95 -7.55
CA ASN A 122 -22.35 34.32 -6.25
C ASN A 122 -21.02 33.54 -6.21
N PRO A 123 -19.87 34.24 -6.11
CA PRO A 123 -18.56 33.60 -6.10
C PRO A 123 -18.37 32.81 -4.81
N LYS A 124 -18.03 31.52 -4.94
CA LYS A 124 -17.87 30.60 -3.81
C LYS A 124 -16.58 29.81 -3.91
N ALA A 125 -15.83 29.80 -2.81
CA ALA A 125 -14.79 28.80 -2.57
C ALA A 125 -15.44 27.41 -2.42
N ALA A 126 -15.27 26.56 -3.44
CA ALA A 126 -15.77 25.20 -3.44
C ALA A 126 -14.71 24.24 -4.00
N LEU A 127 -14.81 22.97 -3.62
CA LEU A 127 -13.95 21.89 -4.11
C LEU A 127 -14.81 20.86 -4.84
N LEU A 128 -14.36 20.44 -6.03
CA LEU A 128 -14.88 19.26 -6.72
C LEU A 128 -14.19 18.02 -6.12
N PRO A 129 -14.93 17.02 -5.60
CA PRO A 129 -14.31 15.82 -5.07
C PRO A 129 -13.65 14.97 -6.16
N GLY A 130 -12.47 14.45 -5.86
CA GLY A 130 -11.79 13.48 -6.72
C GLY A 130 -12.28 12.04 -6.51
N ALA A 131 -11.59 11.12 -7.19
CA ALA A 131 -11.88 9.69 -7.14
C ALA A 131 -11.97 9.10 -5.73
N ILE A 132 -11.09 9.49 -4.80
CA ILE A 132 -11.07 8.88 -3.45
C ILE A 132 -12.20 9.40 -2.56
N PRO A 133 -12.48 10.72 -2.45
CA PRO A 133 -13.67 11.20 -1.75
C PRO A 133 -14.98 10.60 -2.27
N MET A 134 -15.11 10.37 -3.58
CA MET A 134 -16.26 9.69 -4.20
C MET A 134 -16.31 8.17 -3.97
N ALA A 135 -15.21 7.55 -3.51
CA ALA A 135 -15.10 6.13 -3.22
C ALA A 135 -15.43 5.78 -1.76
N ASN A 136 -15.81 6.79 -0.97
CA ASN A 136 -16.08 6.63 0.45
C ASN A 136 -17.18 5.59 0.73
N ARG A 137 -17.00 4.80 1.79
CA ARG A 137 -17.83 3.62 2.13
C ARG A 137 -17.86 2.55 1.02
N GLY A 138 -16.82 2.51 0.19
CA GLY A 138 -16.66 1.56 -0.91
C GLY A 138 -15.22 1.13 -1.16
N VAL A 139 -14.87 0.91 -2.43
CA VAL A 139 -13.60 0.33 -2.86
C VAL A 139 -12.91 1.24 -3.87
N VAL A 140 -11.64 1.56 -3.59
CA VAL A 140 -10.68 2.12 -4.55
C VAL A 140 -9.89 0.97 -5.17
N PHE A 141 -9.98 0.80 -6.49
CA PHE A 141 -9.26 -0.24 -7.22
C PHE A 141 -8.08 0.34 -8.01
N ILE A 142 -6.92 -0.30 -7.93
CA ILE A 142 -5.69 0.12 -8.62
C ILE A 142 -5.09 -1.10 -9.35
N ASP A 143 -5.02 -1.03 -10.68
CA ASP A 143 -4.27 -2.00 -11.48
C ASP A 143 -2.81 -1.55 -11.56
N GLU A 144 -1.85 -2.47 -11.38
CA GLU A 144 -0.41 -2.20 -11.44
C GLU A 144 0.08 -1.15 -10.41
N ILE A 145 -0.23 -1.37 -9.13
CA ILE A 145 0.15 -0.47 -8.00
C ILE A 145 1.65 -0.19 -7.92
N ASN A 146 2.49 -1.14 -8.34
CA ASN A 146 3.94 -0.97 -8.39
C ASN A 146 4.36 0.08 -9.43
N ARG A 147 3.70 0.11 -10.60
CA ARG A 147 3.91 1.15 -11.62
C ARG A 147 3.35 2.50 -11.19
N LEU A 148 2.21 2.52 -10.49
CA LEU A 148 1.69 3.76 -9.90
C LEU A 148 2.66 4.33 -8.85
N ALA A 149 3.25 3.46 -8.01
CA ALA A 149 4.21 3.85 -6.98
C ALA A 149 5.51 4.47 -7.54
N GLU A 150 5.93 4.03 -8.73
CA GLU A 150 7.05 4.61 -9.47
C GLU A 150 6.67 5.90 -10.19
N THR A 151 5.54 5.92 -10.92
CA THR A 151 5.22 6.99 -11.89
C THR A 151 4.40 8.15 -11.30
N ALA A 152 3.77 7.98 -10.13
CA ALA A 152 2.93 8.99 -9.48
C ALA A 152 3.15 9.00 -7.95
N PRO A 153 4.30 9.49 -7.47
CA PRO A 153 4.64 9.53 -6.04
C PRO A 153 3.63 10.37 -5.23
N GLU A 154 3.06 11.43 -5.79
CA GLU A 154 2.06 12.27 -5.11
C GLU A 154 0.76 11.51 -4.83
N ILE A 155 0.33 10.66 -5.77
CA ILE A 155 -0.84 9.78 -5.57
C ILE A 155 -0.50 8.69 -4.55
N THR A 156 0.74 8.23 -4.52
CA THR A 156 1.22 7.28 -3.51
C THR A 156 1.17 7.84 -2.10
N ASP A 157 1.56 9.10 -1.90
CA ASP A 157 1.52 9.74 -0.58
C ASP A 157 0.08 10.05 -0.12
N VAL A 158 -0.84 10.28 -1.06
CA VAL A 158 -2.30 10.27 -0.79
C VAL A 158 -2.78 8.89 -0.33
N LEU A 159 -2.37 7.81 -1.00
CA LEU A 159 -2.73 6.45 -0.60
C LEU A 159 -2.14 6.09 0.77
N LEU A 160 -0.91 6.51 1.08
CA LEU A 160 -0.32 6.36 2.42
C LEU A 160 -1.16 7.05 3.51
N SER A 161 -1.79 8.19 3.20
CA SER A 161 -2.65 8.94 4.12
C SER A 161 -4.03 8.27 4.28
N VAL A 162 -4.65 7.87 3.17
CA VAL A 162 -5.95 7.19 3.12
C VAL A 162 -5.90 5.80 3.74
N MET A 163 -4.81 5.05 3.54
CA MET A 163 -4.61 3.73 4.14
C MET A 163 -3.97 3.83 5.54
N GLY A 164 -3.41 4.97 5.92
CA GLY A 164 -2.63 5.13 7.15
C GLY A 164 -3.43 4.88 8.43
N THR A 165 -4.71 5.27 8.44
CA THR A 165 -5.65 5.14 9.56
C THR A 165 -6.95 4.46 9.13
N LYS A 166 -7.76 4.02 10.09
CA LYS A 166 -9.07 3.37 9.85
C LYS A 166 -10.12 4.01 10.78
N PRO A 167 -10.93 4.96 10.31
CA PRO A 167 -11.02 5.47 8.93
C PRO A 167 -9.77 6.26 8.51
N GLY A 168 -9.52 6.30 7.19
CA GLY A 168 -8.46 7.09 6.58
C GLY A 168 -8.77 8.58 6.58
N LYS A 169 -7.80 9.40 6.19
CA LYS A 169 -7.96 10.86 6.08
C LYS A 169 -7.39 11.39 4.78
N ILE A 170 -8.07 12.38 4.21
CA ILE A 170 -7.57 13.27 3.16
C ILE A 170 -7.54 14.68 3.72
N LYS A 171 -6.46 15.42 3.43
CA LYS A 171 -6.35 16.85 3.66
C LYS A 171 -5.99 17.54 2.34
N ILE A 172 -6.69 18.62 2.00
CA ILE A 172 -6.38 19.49 0.86
C ILE A 172 -6.05 20.88 1.41
N GLU A 173 -4.89 21.40 1.04
CA GLU A 173 -4.41 22.73 1.40
C GLU A 173 -4.13 23.49 0.10
N GLU A 174 -4.97 24.46 -0.23
CA GLU A 174 -4.87 25.28 -1.44
C GLU A 174 -4.68 26.74 -1.05
N VAL A 175 -3.83 27.46 -1.80
CA VAL A 175 -3.43 28.84 -1.44
C VAL A 175 -4.65 29.77 -1.50
N GLY A 176 -4.93 30.42 -0.37
CA GLY A 176 -6.08 31.33 -0.22
C GLY A 176 -7.40 30.64 0.14
N LEU A 177 -7.43 29.31 0.28
CA LEU A 177 -8.57 28.55 0.79
C LEU A 177 -8.32 28.06 2.22
N GLN A 178 -9.38 27.80 2.97
CA GLN A 178 -9.27 27.11 4.26
C GLN A 178 -8.87 25.65 4.03
N PRO A 179 -7.95 25.07 4.85
CA PRO A 179 -7.64 23.64 4.78
C PRO A 179 -8.90 22.79 4.93
N TRP A 180 -9.09 21.86 4.00
CA TRP A 180 -10.21 20.93 4.01
C TRP A 180 -9.73 19.54 4.42
N GLU A 181 -10.32 18.96 5.47
CA GLU A 181 -10.05 17.58 5.89
C GLU A 181 -11.34 16.75 5.81
N ILE A 182 -11.24 15.52 5.31
CA ILE A 182 -12.36 14.57 5.25
C ILE A 182 -11.90 13.15 5.60
N GLN A 183 -12.72 12.43 6.37
CA GLN A 183 -12.51 11.02 6.69
C GLN A 183 -13.00 10.12 5.54
N ILE A 184 -12.21 9.09 5.22
CA ILE A 184 -12.48 8.17 4.12
C ILE A 184 -12.55 6.73 4.65
N VAL A 185 -13.69 6.09 4.44
CA VAL A 185 -13.99 4.71 4.86
C VAL A 185 -13.97 3.77 3.65
N SER A 186 -12.88 3.79 2.87
CA SER A 186 -12.76 2.97 1.65
C SER A 186 -11.65 1.93 1.76
N SER A 187 -11.93 0.68 1.38
CA SER A 187 -10.88 -0.31 1.17
C SER A 187 -10.12 -0.04 -0.12
N VAL A 188 -8.81 -0.36 -0.14
CA VAL A 188 -7.97 -0.23 -1.33
C VAL A 188 -7.65 -1.63 -1.84
N TRP A 189 -7.98 -1.91 -3.10
CA TRP A 189 -7.70 -3.17 -3.78
C TRP A 189 -6.70 -2.94 -4.89
N ALA A 190 -5.52 -3.55 -4.79
CA ALA A 190 -4.41 -3.35 -5.71
C ALA A 190 -4.03 -4.64 -6.44
N THR A 191 -3.51 -4.54 -7.67
CA THR A 191 -2.79 -5.63 -8.35
C THR A 191 -1.34 -5.24 -8.62
N SER A 192 -0.41 -6.19 -8.63
CA SER A 192 0.93 -6.01 -9.23
C SER A 192 1.40 -7.25 -9.98
N ASN A 193 2.43 -7.09 -10.80
CA ASN A 193 3.27 -8.18 -11.26
C ASN A 193 4.72 -7.91 -10.84
N PRO A 194 5.33 -8.75 -9.98
CA PRO A 194 6.70 -8.53 -9.49
C PRO A 194 7.78 -8.95 -10.49
N ASP A 195 7.45 -9.79 -11.49
CA ASP A 195 8.37 -10.28 -12.53
C ASP A 195 8.70 -9.22 -13.62
N GLU A 196 8.16 -8.01 -13.51
CA GLU A 196 8.28 -6.93 -14.50
C GLU A 196 8.64 -5.61 -13.82
N ASP A 197 9.46 -4.80 -14.50
CA ASP A 197 9.82 -3.46 -14.05
C ASP A 197 8.55 -2.65 -13.68
N PRO A 198 8.52 -1.95 -12.53
CA PRO A 198 9.63 -1.70 -11.60
C PRO A 198 9.92 -2.79 -10.54
N GLY A 199 9.30 -3.96 -10.60
CA GLY A 199 9.53 -5.08 -9.66
C GLY A 199 8.47 -5.20 -8.54
N PRO A 200 8.77 -5.88 -7.42
CA PRO A 200 7.86 -6.07 -6.30
C PRO A 200 7.66 -4.78 -5.48
N LEU A 201 6.46 -4.59 -4.92
CA LEU A 201 6.06 -3.33 -4.28
C LEU A 201 6.88 -3.00 -3.03
N GLU A 202 7.27 -4.01 -2.27
CA GLU A 202 8.10 -3.91 -1.08
C GLU A 202 9.50 -3.36 -1.35
N GLU A 203 10.07 -3.61 -2.55
CA GLU A 203 11.37 -3.06 -2.95
C GLU A 203 11.24 -1.61 -3.45
N ILE A 204 10.17 -1.30 -4.18
CA ILE A 204 9.93 0.04 -4.76
C ILE A 204 9.49 1.05 -3.69
N ARG A 205 8.52 0.68 -2.84
CA ARG A 205 7.90 1.56 -1.85
C ARG A 205 7.43 0.75 -0.64
N ARG A 206 8.39 0.22 0.13
CA ARG A 206 8.17 -0.54 1.39
C ARG A 206 7.07 0.05 2.29
N GLN A 207 7.04 1.39 2.43
CA GLN A 207 6.02 2.10 3.20
C GLN A 207 4.59 1.87 2.70
N LEU A 208 4.36 1.83 1.38
CA LEU A 208 3.05 1.56 0.80
C LEU A 208 2.70 0.07 0.91
N SER A 209 3.68 -0.81 0.73
CA SER A 209 3.51 -2.26 0.92
C SER A 209 3.01 -2.59 2.34
N ASP A 210 3.65 -2.05 3.39
CA ASP A 210 3.19 -2.26 4.78
C ASP A 210 1.75 -1.75 5.04
N ARG A 211 1.25 -0.78 4.27
CA ARG A 211 -0.14 -0.31 4.42
C ARG A 211 -1.18 -1.30 3.88
N PHE A 212 -0.80 -2.28 3.06
CA PHE A 212 -1.71 -3.39 2.75
C PHE A 212 -1.83 -4.33 3.95
N ASP A 213 -3.07 -4.64 4.34
CA ASP A 213 -3.33 -5.53 5.46
C ASP A 213 -3.06 -6.99 5.07
N ILE A 214 -3.38 -7.33 3.82
CA ILE A 214 -3.27 -8.67 3.22
C ILE A 214 -2.59 -8.56 1.84
N VAL A 215 -1.49 -9.29 1.65
CA VAL A 215 -0.88 -9.54 0.34
C VAL A 215 -1.18 -10.97 -0.09
N VAL A 216 -1.88 -11.12 -1.21
CA VAL A 216 -2.35 -12.41 -1.74
C VAL A 216 -1.51 -12.81 -2.95
N PRO A 217 -0.68 -13.87 -2.86
CA PRO A 217 0.00 -14.41 -4.02
C PRO A 217 -0.99 -15.19 -4.91
N VAL A 218 -1.10 -14.78 -6.18
CA VAL A 218 -1.99 -15.37 -7.18
C VAL A 218 -1.19 -16.12 -8.23
N GLN A 219 -1.37 -17.43 -8.25
CA GLN A 219 -0.63 -18.37 -9.10
C GLN A 219 -1.45 -18.82 -10.31
N ARG A 220 -0.76 -19.30 -11.34
CA ARG A 220 -1.39 -19.99 -12.48
C ARG A 220 -2.04 -21.30 -11.99
N PRO A 221 -3.17 -21.74 -12.56
CA PRO A 221 -3.74 -23.04 -12.24
C PRO A 221 -2.77 -24.16 -12.66
N SER A 222 -2.59 -25.13 -11.76
CA SER A 222 -1.72 -26.31 -11.92
C SER A 222 -2.45 -27.52 -12.53
N ASP A 223 -3.79 -27.53 -12.49
CA ASP A 223 -4.64 -28.62 -12.95
C ASP A 223 -5.13 -28.38 -14.41
N PRO A 224 -4.82 -29.30 -15.36
CA PRO A 224 -5.34 -29.24 -16.72
C PRO A 224 -6.88 -29.21 -16.82
N LEU A 225 -7.62 -29.77 -15.86
CA LEU A 225 -9.09 -29.69 -15.84
C LEU A 225 -9.59 -28.27 -15.59
N VAL A 226 -8.87 -27.48 -14.79
CA VAL A 226 -9.16 -26.05 -14.60
C VAL A 226 -8.91 -25.27 -15.88
N ILE A 227 -7.82 -25.55 -16.61
CA ILE A 227 -7.56 -24.96 -17.93
C ILE A 227 -8.66 -25.32 -18.93
N GLN A 228 -9.07 -26.59 -18.98
CA GLN A 228 -10.16 -27.02 -19.85
C GLN A 228 -11.49 -26.32 -19.50
N LYS A 229 -11.83 -26.21 -18.21
CA LYS A 229 -13.00 -25.41 -17.76
C LYS A 229 -12.87 -23.93 -18.14
N LEU A 230 -11.68 -23.33 -18.05
CA LEU A 230 -11.42 -21.95 -18.49
C LEU A 230 -11.58 -21.76 -20.02
N LEU A 231 -11.27 -22.79 -20.81
CA LEU A 231 -11.49 -22.76 -22.26
C LEU A 231 -12.97 -23.03 -22.61
N TRP A 232 -13.61 -24.06 -22.04
CA TRP A 232 -15.03 -24.32 -22.27
C TRP A 232 -15.93 -23.18 -21.81
N SER A 233 -15.63 -22.53 -20.68
CA SER A 233 -16.35 -21.33 -20.22
C SER A 233 -16.09 -20.09 -21.09
N LYS A 234 -15.07 -20.06 -21.95
CA LYS A 234 -14.95 -19.06 -23.03
C LYS A 234 -15.93 -19.35 -24.17
N HIS A 235 -16.06 -20.62 -24.57
CA HIS A 235 -16.89 -21.06 -25.70
C HIS A 235 -18.39 -21.18 -25.38
N GLN A 236 -18.78 -21.42 -24.12
CA GLN A 236 -20.19 -21.37 -23.74
C GLN A 236 -20.70 -19.93 -23.70
N ALA A 237 -21.69 -19.62 -24.55
CA ALA A 237 -22.32 -18.31 -24.66
C ALA A 237 -23.31 -17.99 -23.52
N VAL A 238 -23.25 -18.71 -22.40
CA VAL A 238 -24.18 -18.51 -21.27
C VAL A 238 -23.66 -17.40 -20.36
N SER A 239 -24.39 -16.30 -20.33
CA SER A 239 -24.23 -15.27 -19.30
C SER A 239 -24.81 -15.79 -17.98
N ILE A 240 -24.00 -16.50 -17.20
CA ILE A 240 -24.30 -16.78 -15.80
C ILE A 240 -24.14 -15.46 -15.04
N ILE A 241 -25.19 -14.63 -15.10
CA ILE A 241 -25.41 -13.49 -14.22
C ILE A 241 -25.99 -14.09 -12.95
N ASP A 242 -25.13 -14.67 -12.14
CA ASP A 242 -25.48 -15.10 -10.78
C ASP A 242 -25.39 -13.89 -9.86
N ASP A 243 -26.25 -12.90 -10.13
CA ASP A 243 -26.53 -11.77 -9.22
C ASP A 243 -27.38 -12.33 -8.06
N ASN A 244 -26.78 -13.25 -7.29
CA ASN A 244 -27.44 -13.99 -6.23
C ASN A 244 -27.59 -13.08 -4.99
N PRO A 245 -28.81 -12.62 -4.67
CA PRO A 245 -29.01 -11.67 -3.57
C PRO A 245 -28.61 -12.25 -2.20
N GLY A 246 -28.54 -13.58 -2.07
CA GLY A 246 -28.07 -14.25 -0.87
C GLY A 246 -26.59 -14.02 -0.56
N ILE A 247 -25.74 -13.79 -1.57
CA ILE A 247 -24.32 -13.42 -1.36
C ILE A 247 -24.25 -12.03 -0.71
N THR A 248 -24.99 -11.08 -1.27
CA THR A 248 -25.03 -9.68 -0.85
C THR A 248 -25.63 -9.53 0.56
N GLN A 249 -26.76 -10.18 0.83
CA GLN A 249 -27.37 -10.24 2.17
C GLN A 249 -26.44 -10.93 3.18
N GLY A 250 -25.76 -12.00 2.75
CA GLY A 250 -24.76 -12.69 3.55
C GLY A 250 -23.61 -11.77 4.00
N ILE A 251 -23.13 -10.89 3.13
CA ILE A 251 -22.07 -9.91 3.48
C ILE A 251 -22.58 -8.88 4.49
N GLN A 252 -23.80 -8.35 4.33
CA GLN A 252 -24.38 -7.41 5.32
C GLN A 252 -24.55 -8.06 6.71
N GLN A 253 -25.07 -9.29 6.77
CA GLN A 253 -25.23 -10.01 8.04
C GLN A 253 -23.87 -10.33 8.70
N LYS A 254 -22.86 -10.71 7.89
CA LYS A 254 -21.49 -10.92 8.35
C LYS A 254 -20.86 -9.63 8.88
N ALA A 255 -21.09 -8.48 8.22
CA ALA A 255 -20.60 -7.18 8.69
C ALA A 255 -21.17 -6.81 10.08
N VAL A 256 -22.46 -7.04 10.31
CA VAL A 256 -23.09 -6.86 11.65
C VAL A 256 -22.47 -7.80 12.70
N ASN A 257 -22.12 -9.04 12.31
CA ASN A 257 -21.53 -10.01 13.21
C ASN A 257 -20.05 -9.72 13.54
N LEU A 258 -19.29 -9.05 12.65
CA LEU A 258 -17.88 -8.71 12.86
C LEU A 258 -17.63 -7.91 14.14
N SER A 259 -18.55 -7.02 14.51
CA SER A 259 -18.51 -6.25 15.75
C SER A 259 -18.77 -7.09 17.02
N LYS A 260 -19.38 -8.27 16.86
CA LYS A 260 -19.78 -9.18 17.95
C LYS A 260 -18.80 -10.34 18.15
N THR A 261 -18.09 -10.76 17.10
CA THR A 261 -17.12 -11.86 17.15
C THR A 261 -15.96 -11.51 18.08
N ALA A 262 -15.80 -12.32 19.13
CA ALA A 262 -14.81 -12.10 20.18
C ALA A 262 -13.42 -12.64 19.79
N VAL A 263 -12.38 -12.04 20.38
CA VAL A 263 -11.00 -12.52 20.31
C VAL A 263 -10.60 -12.99 21.71
N PRO A 264 -10.47 -14.32 21.94
CA PRO A 264 -10.10 -14.85 23.24
C PRO A 264 -8.76 -14.28 23.75
N GLN A 265 -8.63 -14.09 25.06
CA GLN A 265 -7.41 -13.52 25.65
C GLN A 265 -6.15 -14.36 25.33
N THR A 266 -6.30 -15.68 25.13
CA THR A 266 -5.24 -16.59 24.67
C THR A 266 -4.72 -16.24 23.27
N ILE A 267 -5.62 -15.79 22.38
CA ILE A 267 -5.32 -15.35 21.02
C ILE A 267 -4.62 -13.98 21.04
N ILE A 268 -5.16 -13.02 21.82
CA ILE A 268 -4.53 -11.69 22.01
C ILE A 268 -3.11 -11.84 22.56
N ARG A 269 -2.95 -12.68 23.59
CA ARG A 269 -1.65 -12.99 24.20
C ARG A 269 -0.69 -13.60 23.18
N TYR A 270 -1.14 -14.57 22.38
CA TYR A 270 -0.31 -15.14 21.32
C TYR A 270 0.16 -14.09 20.31
N MET A 271 -0.73 -13.19 19.87
CA MET A 271 -0.36 -12.12 18.92
C MET A 271 0.65 -11.12 19.53
N ALA A 272 0.56 -10.84 20.83
CA ALA A 272 1.52 -10.00 21.55
C ALA A 272 2.88 -10.70 21.75
N GLU A 273 2.88 -12.00 22.12
CA GLU A 273 4.08 -12.83 22.18
C GLU A 273 4.77 -12.86 20.80
N LEU A 274 4.01 -13.13 19.73
CA LEU A 274 4.48 -13.16 18.34
C LEU A 274 5.15 -11.85 17.91
N TYR A 275 4.57 -10.69 18.26
CA TYR A 275 5.14 -9.38 17.94
C TYR A 275 6.53 -9.19 18.55
N ILE A 276 6.69 -9.52 19.83
CA ILE A 276 7.93 -9.33 20.60
C ILE A 276 8.98 -10.39 20.23
N GLU A 277 8.61 -11.67 20.26
CA GLU A 277 9.53 -12.80 20.06
C GLU A 277 10.11 -12.86 18.64
N LYS A 278 9.36 -12.38 17.64
CA LYS A 278 9.79 -12.36 16.23
C LYS A 278 10.18 -10.98 15.73
N ASN A 279 10.29 -9.99 16.63
CA ASN A 279 10.72 -8.62 16.32
C ASN A 279 9.98 -8.02 15.09
N ILE A 280 8.66 -8.11 15.09
CA ILE A 280 7.83 -7.61 13.99
C ILE A 280 7.80 -6.08 14.06
N GLU A 281 8.33 -5.39 13.05
CA GLU A 281 8.53 -3.93 13.09
C GLU A 281 7.23 -3.09 13.07
N SER A 282 6.06 -3.71 12.88
CA SER A 282 4.81 -3.03 12.55
C SER A 282 3.65 -3.54 13.40
N LEU A 283 3.13 -2.72 14.32
CA LEU A 283 1.90 -3.02 15.07
C LEU A 283 0.70 -3.24 14.14
N ARG A 284 0.70 -2.58 12.98
CA ARG A 284 -0.29 -2.78 11.92
C ARG A 284 -0.33 -4.23 11.44
N ALA A 285 0.77 -4.98 11.53
CA ALA A 285 0.78 -6.41 11.23
C ALA A 285 -0.13 -7.20 12.18
N ILE A 286 -0.13 -6.83 13.46
CA ILE A 286 -0.96 -7.46 14.50
C ILE A 286 -2.42 -7.04 14.37
N GLU A 287 -2.69 -5.76 14.12
CA GLU A 287 -4.05 -5.27 13.83
C GLU A 287 -4.63 -5.92 12.56
N SER A 288 -3.82 -6.04 11.50
CA SER A 288 -4.19 -6.75 10.27
C SER A 288 -4.52 -8.21 10.57
N LEU A 289 -3.74 -8.86 11.44
CA LEU A 289 -3.90 -10.27 11.80
C LEU A 289 -5.17 -10.50 12.64
N GLU A 290 -5.44 -9.63 13.60
CA GLU A 290 -6.66 -9.63 14.43
C GLU A 290 -7.91 -9.47 13.57
N LEU A 291 -7.96 -8.40 12.76
CA LEU A 291 -9.12 -8.07 11.92
C LEU A 291 -9.39 -9.15 10.88
N SER A 292 -8.32 -9.67 10.27
CA SER A 292 -8.40 -10.78 9.30
C SER A 292 -8.88 -12.07 9.97
N SER A 293 -8.41 -12.38 11.18
CA SER A 293 -8.81 -13.59 11.90
C SER A 293 -10.28 -13.52 12.35
N ARG A 294 -10.75 -12.35 12.81
CA ARG A 294 -12.17 -12.11 13.13
C ARG A 294 -13.06 -12.21 11.91
N CYS A 295 -12.67 -11.57 10.81
CA CYS A 295 -13.46 -11.62 9.59
C CYS A 295 -13.53 -13.05 9.02
N LEU A 296 -12.46 -13.84 9.15
CA LEU A 296 -12.50 -15.25 8.79
C LEU A 296 -13.35 -16.10 9.74
N ALA A 297 -13.35 -15.83 11.06
CA ALA A 297 -14.25 -16.47 12.01
C ALA A 297 -15.73 -16.21 11.63
N VAL A 298 -16.07 -14.95 11.30
CA VAL A 298 -17.38 -14.54 10.80
C VAL A 298 -17.78 -15.27 9.51
N ILE A 299 -16.87 -15.36 8.53
CA ILE A 299 -17.12 -16.12 7.28
C ILE A 299 -17.39 -17.60 7.56
N ARG A 300 -16.71 -18.18 8.56
CA ARG A 300 -16.89 -19.56 9.04
C ARG A 300 -18.08 -19.73 10.01
N GLY A 301 -18.83 -18.67 10.32
CA GLY A 301 -19.96 -18.72 11.26
C GLY A 301 -19.58 -18.94 12.73
N LYS A 302 -18.34 -18.65 13.12
CA LYS A 302 -17.84 -18.75 14.50
C LYS A 302 -18.06 -17.44 15.27
N GLU A 303 -18.43 -17.57 16.55
CA GLU A 303 -18.57 -16.44 17.49
C GLU A 303 -17.22 -15.99 18.08
N GLU A 304 -16.20 -16.86 18.06
CA GLU A 304 -14.86 -16.58 18.59
C GLU A 304 -13.76 -16.96 17.58
N VAL A 305 -12.66 -16.20 17.59
CA VAL A 305 -11.44 -16.52 16.82
C VAL A 305 -10.69 -17.71 17.43
N SER A 306 -10.26 -18.67 16.61
CA SER A 306 -9.34 -19.73 17.02
C SER A 306 -8.00 -19.68 16.26
N PHE A 307 -7.04 -20.51 16.67
CA PHE A 307 -5.76 -20.67 15.97
C PHE A 307 -5.92 -21.14 14.50
N GLU A 308 -7.06 -21.75 14.13
CA GLU A 308 -7.37 -22.15 12.74
C GLU A 308 -7.63 -20.95 11.82
N GLU A 309 -8.20 -19.88 12.36
CA GLU A 309 -8.38 -18.63 11.61
C GLU A 309 -7.02 -17.99 11.39
N ILE A 310 -6.23 -17.82 12.45
CA ILE A 310 -4.88 -17.28 12.40
C ILE A 310 -4.02 -18.06 11.39
N SER A 311 -4.03 -19.39 11.43
CA SER A 311 -3.18 -20.22 10.54
C SER A 311 -3.54 -20.05 9.06
N THR A 312 -4.77 -19.61 8.77
CA THR A 312 -5.22 -19.34 7.40
C THR A 312 -4.80 -17.95 6.93
N VAL A 313 -4.91 -16.92 7.78
CA VAL A 313 -4.64 -15.52 7.39
C VAL A 313 -3.20 -15.08 7.59
N LEU A 314 -2.47 -15.66 8.55
CA LEU A 314 -1.09 -15.26 8.89
C LEU A 314 -0.11 -15.28 7.71
N PRO A 315 -0.12 -16.30 6.81
CA PRO A 315 0.69 -16.28 5.60
C PRO A 315 0.40 -15.10 4.66
N LEU A 316 -0.82 -14.56 4.69
CA LEU A 316 -1.23 -13.46 3.81
C LEU A 316 -0.98 -12.07 4.45
N VAL A 317 -0.95 -12.01 5.79
CA VAL A 317 -0.76 -10.77 6.56
C VAL A 317 0.73 -10.45 6.80
N LEU A 318 1.59 -11.46 6.91
CA LEU A 318 3.01 -11.29 7.25
C LEU A 318 3.98 -11.45 6.07
N ARG A 319 3.56 -12.00 4.92
CA ARG A 319 4.43 -12.31 3.77
C ARG A 319 5.30 -11.14 3.31
N HIS A 320 4.76 -9.93 3.30
CA HIS A 320 5.41 -8.69 2.86
C HIS A 320 6.07 -7.91 4.02
N ARG A 321 6.01 -8.44 5.25
CA ARG A 321 6.47 -7.78 6.47
C ARG A 321 7.61 -8.51 7.19
N VAL A 322 7.78 -9.82 6.96
CA VAL A 322 8.84 -10.64 7.59
C VAL A 322 9.55 -11.51 6.55
N GLU A 323 10.79 -11.90 6.83
CA GLU A 323 11.53 -12.81 5.95
C GLU A 323 10.86 -14.20 5.85
N PRO A 324 10.97 -14.90 4.70
CA PRO A 324 10.36 -16.22 4.50
C PRO A 324 10.79 -17.29 5.53
N ILE A 325 11.99 -17.18 6.09
CA ILE A 325 12.49 -18.08 7.15
C ILE A 325 11.71 -17.85 8.44
N VAL A 326 11.62 -16.58 8.88
CA VAL A 326 10.85 -16.17 10.08
C VAL A 326 9.38 -16.56 9.94
N LEU A 327 8.77 -16.34 8.77
CA LEU A 327 7.39 -16.78 8.49
C LEU A 327 7.21 -18.29 8.64
N SER A 328 8.19 -19.09 8.18
CA SER A 328 8.15 -20.55 8.29
C SER A 328 8.26 -21.03 9.73
N GLU A 329 9.05 -20.36 10.56
CA GLU A 329 9.11 -20.64 12.01
C GLU A 329 7.80 -20.32 12.72
N ILE A 330 7.20 -19.16 12.42
CA ILE A 330 5.92 -18.73 13.01
C ILE A 330 4.82 -19.74 12.71
N LEU A 331 4.73 -20.21 11.46
CA LEU A 331 3.74 -21.21 11.05
C LEU A 331 3.95 -22.56 11.76
N ARG A 332 5.20 -22.92 12.07
CA ARG A 332 5.51 -24.13 12.84
C ARG A 332 5.10 -24.01 14.31
N ASP A 333 5.38 -22.89 14.96
CA ASP A 333 4.91 -22.64 16.34
C ASP A 333 3.39 -22.64 16.42
N LEU A 334 2.73 -21.98 15.46
CA LEU A 334 1.28 -21.91 15.40
C LEU A 334 0.61 -23.28 15.27
N GLU A 335 1.16 -24.20 14.47
CA GLU A 335 0.62 -25.56 14.34
C GLU A 335 0.80 -26.38 15.64
N LEU A 336 1.87 -26.14 16.42
CA LEU A 336 2.04 -26.73 17.75
C LEU A 336 1.00 -26.19 18.75
N ARG A 337 0.79 -24.87 18.79
CA ARG A 337 -0.24 -24.23 19.66
C ARG A 337 -1.65 -24.68 19.28
N LYS A 338 -1.94 -24.81 17.99
CA LYS A 338 -3.19 -25.39 17.46
C LYS A 338 -3.38 -26.83 17.94
N ALA A 339 -2.39 -27.70 17.79
CA ALA A 339 -2.46 -29.08 18.26
C ALA A 339 -2.72 -29.18 19.78
N ALA A 340 -2.04 -28.36 20.59
CA ALA A 340 -2.27 -28.28 22.03
C ALA A 340 -3.71 -27.83 22.37
N SER A 341 -4.25 -26.83 21.65
CA SER A 341 -5.62 -26.34 21.86
C SER A 341 -6.71 -27.39 21.58
N VAL A 342 -6.47 -28.29 20.61
CA VAL A 342 -7.36 -29.42 20.31
C VAL A 342 -7.33 -30.46 21.43
N GLN A 343 -6.15 -30.76 21.97
CA GLN A 343 -6.00 -31.71 23.09
C GLN A 343 -6.71 -31.23 24.36
N VAL A 344 -6.58 -29.94 24.70
CA VAL A 344 -7.29 -29.35 25.86
C VAL A 344 -8.81 -29.39 25.70
N ARG A 345 -9.32 -29.17 24.48
CA ARG A 345 -10.76 -29.32 24.19
C ARG A 345 -11.23 -30.78 24.25
N ALA A 346 -10.38 -31.73 23.86
CA ALA A 346 -10.69 -33.16 23.92
C ALA A 346 -10.68 -33.73 25.35
N SER A 347 -9.88 -33.17 26.27
CA SER A 347 -9.88 -33.56 27.68
C SER A 347 -11.01 -32.90 28.50
N ALA A 348 -11.58 -31.79 28.03
CA ALA A 348 -12.70 -31.08 28.65
C ALA A 348 -14.07 -31.62 28.18
N GLY A 349 -14.35 -32.90 28.49
CA GLY A 349 -15.62 -33.56 28.15
C GLY A 349 -16.87 -32.88 28.73
N PRO A 350 -18.08 -33.24 28.27
CA PRO A 350 -19.28 -32.43 28.48
C PRO A 350 -19.78 -32.44 29.94
N GLU A 351 -19.37 -31.45 30.73
CA GLU A 351 -19.97 -31.20 32.03
C GLU A 351 -21.33 -30.49 31.88
N SER A 352 -22.39 -31.26 32.06
CA SER A 352 -23.74 -30.75 32.30
C SER A 352 -23.86 -30.24 33.73
N GLY A 353 -24.22 -28.96 33.92
CA GLY A 353 -24.56 -28.46 35.25
C GLY A 353 -24.66 -26.95 35.32
N ALA A 354 -25.85 -26.43 35.56
CA ALA A 354 -26.06 -24.99 35.77
C ALA A 354 -25.32 -24.50 37.02
N ASN A 355 -24.74 -23.29 36.96
CA ASN A 355 -24.58 -22.48 38.16
C ASN A 355 -24.63 -20.97 37.87
N THR A 356 -25.50 -20.29 38.62
CA THR A 356 -25.71 -18.84 38.65
C THR A 356 -24.46 -18.07 39.11
N PRO A 357 -24.24 -16.82 38.66
CA PRO A 357 -23.02 -16.09 38.97
C PRO A 357 -23.03 -15.51 40.40
N SER A 358 -22.23 -16.09 41.28
CA SER A 358 -21.91 -15.51 42.58
C SER A 358 -20.81 -14.45 42.47
N LYS A 359 -21.09 -13.22 42.94
CA LYS A 359 -20.11 -12.12 43.06
C LYS A 359 -18.79 -12.58 43.69
N LEU A 360 -17.67 -12.34 43.01
CA LEU A 360 -16.32 -12.42 43.59
C LEU A 360 -15.76 -11.02 43.85
N LYS A 361 -15.15 -10.86 45.03
CA LYS A 361 -14.57 -9.61 45.54
C LYS A 361 -13.17 -9.38 44.96
N ILE A 362 -12.84 -8.11 44.76
CA ILE A 362 -11.46 -7.65 44.60
C ILE A 362 -10.77 -7.72 45.99
N PRO A 363 -9.53 -8.22 46.11
CA PRO A 363 -8.77 -8.16 47.34
C PRO A 363 -7.92 -6.88 47.42
N ASP A 364 -8.07 -6.12 48.50
CA ASP A 364 -7.27 -4.92 48.78
C ASP A 364 -5.87 -5.23 49.33
N THR A 365 -4.97 -4.27 49.16
CA THR A 365 -3.59 -4.26 49.69
C THR A 365 -3.55 -4.03 51.22
N PRO A 366 -2.47 -4.48 51.90
CA PRO A 366 -2.40 -4.42 53.37
C PRO A 366 -2.12 -3.01 53.91
N SER A 367 -2.84 -2.67 54.99
CA SER A 367 -2.73 -1.41 55.72
C SER A 367 -1.88 -1.50 56.99
N SER A 368 -1.11 -0.46 57.27
CA SER A 368 -0.76 0.04 58.61
C SER A 368 -0.29 1.49 58.45
N SER A 369 -0.49 2.46 59.33
CA SER A 369 -1.31 2.71 60.53
C SER A 369 -1.08 4.23 60.82
N ASN A 370 -1.90 5.04 61.49
CA ASN A 370 -2.88 4.79 62.54
C ASN A 370 -3.73 6.07 62.77
N THR A 371 -4.96 5.91 63.29
CA THR A 371 -5.69 6.82 64.21
C THR A 371 -5.95 8.32 63.90
N LEU A 372 -7.27 8.65 63.87
CA LEU A 372 -7.93 9.84 64.49
C LEU A 372 -7.64 11.25 63.86
N ASP A 373 -8.57 12.21 63.77
CA ASP A 373 -9.97 12.27 64.24
C ASP A 373 -10.82 13.29 63.43
N SER A 374 -12.16 13.05 63.42
CA SER A 374 -13.27 14.02 63.38
C SER A 374 -13.34 15.28 62.47
N ALA A 375 -14.37 15.27 61.61
CA ALA A 375 -15.44 16.29 61.46
C ALA A 375 -15.41 17.42 60.40
N ASN A 376 -16.58 17.57 59.76
CA ASN A 376 -17.18 18.73 59.06
C ASN A 376 -16.57 19.27 57.74
N GLY A 377 -17.41 19.29 56.68
CA GLY A 377 -17.26 20.20 55.52
C GLY A 377 -18.13 21.47 55.70
N PRO A 378 -18.58 22.17 54.64
CA PRO A 378 -18.28 22.01 53.20
C PRO A 378 -17.71 23.31 52.53
N ASP A 379 -17.61 23.31 51.20
CA ASP A 379 -17.44 24.42 50.22
C ASP A 379 -17.74 25.86 50.70
N PRO A 380 -17.04 26.94 50.20
CA PRO A 380 -17.19 27.29 48.76
C PRO A 380 -16.11 28.16 48.03
N LYS A 381 -16.12 28.05 46.69
CA LYS A 381 -16.06 29.10 45.61
C LYS A 381 -15.07 30.30 45.60
N MET A 382 -14.74 30.71 44.35
CA MET A 382 -14.20 32.02 43.89
C MET A 382 -12.71 32.29 44.21
N ARG A 383 -11.93 33.11 43.49
CA ARG A 383 -12.00 33.87 42.20
C ARG A 383 -10.53 33.98 41.72
N PHE A 384 -10.21 33.95 40.43
CA PHE A 384 -9.98 35.10 39.52
C PHE A 384 -8.90 36.12 39.95
N ASP A 385 -8.29 36.74 38.93
CA ASP A 385 -7.26 37.80 38.95
C ASP A 385 -5.82 37.34 39.30
N SER A 386 -4.74 37.82 38.69
CA SER A 386 -4.39 38.46 37.38
C SER A 386 -2.94 38.97 37.53
N HIS A 387 -2.36 39.54 36.46
CA HIS A 387 -1.06 40.26 36.43
C HIS A 387 0.23 39.42 36.52
N ASP A 388 1.38 39.93 36.08
CA ASP A 388 1.75 40.75 34.90
C ASP A 388 3.29 40.85 34.88
N ASN A 389 3.87 41.35 33.79
CA ASN A 389 5.31 41.66 33.61
C ASN A 389 6.28 40.45 33.67
N GLY A 390 7.41 40.45 32.96
CA GLY A 390 7.89 41.44 31.98
C GLY A 390 9.39 41.25 31.69
N SER A 391 9.76 41.34 30.41
CA SER A 391 11.08 41.69 29.85
C SER A 391 12.38 41.27 30.58
N ASN A 392 13.23 40.47 29.92
CA ASN A 392 14.53 40.95 29.41
C ASN A 392 15.32 39.90 28.60
N SER A 393 16.07 40.41 27.61
CA SER A 393 17.13 39.77 26.81
C SER A 393 18.33 40.74 26.79
N PRO A 394 19.45 40.51 26.07
CA PRO A 394 20.14 39.26 25.66
C PRO A 394 21.68 39.28 25.89
N THR A 395 22.36 38.13 25.80
CA THR A 395 23.80 37.90 25.46
C THR A 395 23.99 36.38 25.29
N GLY A 396 24.96 35.77 24.58
CA GLY A 396 26.14 36.22 23.82
C GLY A 396 27.14 35.03 23.74
N SER A 397 27.61 34.65 22.54
CA SER A 397 28.49 33.48 22.22
C SER A 397 29.95 33.60 22.79
N PRO A 398 30.95 32.68 22.58
CA PRO A 398 31.05 31.53 21.63
C PRO A 398 31.90 30.28 22.05
N GLU A 399 32.16 29.39 21.05
CA GLU A 399 33.37 28.55 20.79
C GLU A 399 33.77 27.25 21.56
N ALA A 400 33.67 26.11 20.82
CA ALA A 400 34.70 25.11 20.44
C ALA A 400 35.67 24.39 21.43
N GLY A 401 35.86 23.07 21.23
CA GLY A 401 37.18 22.40 21.42
C GLY A 401 37.22 20.90 21.85
N HIS A 402 37.94 20.06 21.07
CA HIS A 402 38.43 18.68 21.36
C HIS A 402 37.36 17.55 21.51
N GLY A 403 37.55 16.27 21.11
CA GLY A 403 38.75 15.43 20.91
C GLY A 403 38.80 14.37 22.05
N THR A 404 39.00 13.05 21.88
CA THR A 404 39.57 12.21 20.80
C THR A 404 39.29 10.70 21.03
N GLN A 405 39.19 9.93 19.93
CA GLN A 405 39.67 8.54 19.70
C GLN A 405 39.25 7.33 20.58
N SER A 406 39.02 6.21 19.87
CA SER A 406 38.79 4.85 20.34
C SER A 406 40.08 3.99 20.33
N PRO A 407 40.06 2.77 20.93
CA PRO A 407 41.02 1.72 20.59
C PRO A 407 40.37 0.38 20.17
N THR A 408 41.04 -0.32 19.25
CA THR A 408 40.88 -1.75 18.94
C THR A 408 41.99 -2.57 19.63
N PRO A 409 41.88 -3.91 19.67
CA PRO A 409 43.07 -4.76 19.71
C PRO A 409 43.11 -5.87 18.64
N HIS A 410 44.29 -6.48 18.50
CA HIS A 410 44.74 -7.27 17.34
C HIS A 410 44.56 -8.80 17.44
N SER A 411 44.73 -9.42 16.27
CA SER A 411 44.80 -10.84 15.91
C SER A 411 45.87 -11.72 16.58
N GLN A 412 45.61 -13.04 16.66
CA GLN A 412 46.62 -14.11 16.48
C GLN A 412 45.97 -15.49 16.15
N GLY A 413 46.64 -16.30 15.34
CA GLY A 413 46.49 -17.78 15.23
C GLY A 413 47.86 -18.44 15.51
N PRO A 414 48.14 -19.73 15.20
CA PRO A 414 47.38 -20.71 14.40
C PRO A 414 47.25 -22.12 15.05
N GLY A 415 46.75 -23.14 14.32
CA GLY A 415 46.87 -24.56 14.72
C GLY A 415 46.25 -25.57 13.74
N GLU A 416 47.05 -26.49 13.21
CA GLU A 416 46.60 -27.61 12.35
C GLU A 416 46.22 -28.86 13.14
N SER A 417 45.32 -29.72 12.61
CA SER A 417 45.41 -31.19 12.80
C SER A 417 44.62 -31.97 11.72
N LYS A 418 45.07 -33.18 11.39
CA LYS A 418 44.52 -34.08 10.35
C LYS A 418 43.95 -35.37 10.94
N ALA A 419 42.81 -35.86 10.42
CA ALA A 419 42.48 -37.28 10.20
C ALA A 419 41.14 -37.36 9.42
N LYS A 420 41.03 -37.87 8.18
CA LYS A 420 41.21 -39.24 7.61
C LYS A 420 40.15 -40.29 7.97
N SER A 421 39.47 -40.74 6.91
CA SER A 421 39.07 -42.13 6.60
C SER A 421 37.63 -42.61 6.89
N GLY A 422 37.03 -43.32 5.93
CA GLY A 422 36.16 -44.46 6.25
C GLY A 422 34.87 -44.64 5.44
N ASN A 423 34.96 -45.26 4.26
CA ASN A 423 33.83 -45.75 3.45
C ASN A 423 32.79 -46.59 4.23
N ASN A 424 31.49 -46.44 3.91
CA ASN A 424 30.76 -47.42 3.06
C ASN A 424 29.25 -47.11 2.95
N ALA A 425 28.69 -47.37 1.76
CA ALA A 425 27.25 -47.60 1.56
C ALA A 425 26.99 -49.12 1.52
N PRO A 426 25.74 -49.58 1.72
CA PRO A 426 24.87 -49.77 0.56
C PRO A 426 23.45 -49.22 0.78
N GLY A 427 22.71 -48.99 -0.32
CA GLY A 427 21.39 -48.35 -0.28
C GLY A 427 20.22 -49.32 -0.51
N ASN A 428 18.99 -48.78 -0.38
CA ASN A 428 17.84 -49.25 -1.14
C ASN A 428 16.83 -48.10 -1.37
N ASN A 429 15.86 -48.34 -2.24
CA ASN A 429 14.99 -47.36 -2.90
C ASN A 429 14.05 -46.54 -1.99
N GLY A 430 13.77 -45.31 -2.43
CA GLY A 430 12.69 -44.48 -1.88
C GLY A 430 12.54 -43.17 -2.67
N HIS A 431 11.36 -42.94 -3.25
CA HIS A 431 11.06 -41.74 -4.05
C HIS A 431 11.36 -40.45 -3.28
N LYS A 432 12.04 -39.48 -3.93
CA LYS A 432 12.20 -38.12 -3.39
C LYS A 432 11.60 -37.08 -4.31
N GLN A 433 10.63 -36.32 -3.78
CA GLN A 433 10.24 -35.04 -4.36
C GLN A 433 11.45 -34.10 -4.36
N ILE A 434 11.71 -33.46 -5.50
CA ILE A 434 12.80 -32.49 -5.63
C ILE A 434 12.34 -31.16 -5.04
N SER A 435 12.94 -30.79 -3.90
CA SER A 435 12.70 -29.49 -3.27
C SER A 435 13.15 -28.35 -4.18
N TRP A 436 12.32 -27.31 -4.28
CA TRP A 436 12.56 -26.10 -5.07
C TRP A 436 13.92 -25.43 -4.76
N LEU A 437 14.39 -25.54 -3.50
CA LEU A 437 15.66 -25.01 -3.02
C LEU A 437 16.90 -25.58 -3.75
N GLN A 438 16.83 -26.78 -4.33
CA GLN A 438 17.97 -27.34 -5.07
C GLN A 438 18.17 -26.73 -6.47
N ARG A 439 17.17 -26.03 -7.04
CA ARG A 439 17.34 -25.33 -8.33
C ARG A 439 18.02 -23.97 -8.21
N LEU A 440 17.99 -23.34 -7.03
CA LEU A 440 18.53 -21.99 -6.83
C LEU A 440 20.06 -21.98 -6.68
N LEU A 441 20.65 -23.07 -6.20
CA LEU A 441 22.08 -23.18 -5.89
C LEU A 441 22.95 -23.71 -7.06
N SER A 442 22.36 -23.97 -8.23
CA SER A 442 23.08 -24.51 -9.40
C SER A 442 23.70 -23.45 -10.33
N ARG A 443 23.53 -22.15 -10.05
CA ARG A 443 23.83 -21.07 -11.03
C ARG A 443 25.00 -20.14 -10.70
N CYS A 444 25.80 -20.45 -9.68
CA CYS A 444 27.02 -19.70 -9.35
C CYS A 444 28.26 -20.60 -9.35
N ARG A 445 28.81 -20.88 -10.54
CA ARG A 445 30.22 -21.33 -10.77
C ARG A 445 30.54 -21.45 -12.27
N SER A 446 31.12 -20.40 -12.86
CA SER A 446 32.29 -20.48 -13.78
C SER A 446 32.51 -19.18 -14.59
N THR A 447 33.38 -18.28 -14.11
CA THR A 447 33.97 -17.20 -14.94
C THR A 447 35.41 -16.93 -14.51
N ASN A 448 36.36 -17.70 -15.06
CA ASN A 448 37.70 -17.22 -15.47
C ASN A 448 38.62 -18.38 -15.90
N ARG A 449 38.95 -18.45 -17.19
CA ARG A 449 40.35 -18.58 -17.64
C ARG A 449 40.50 -18.23 -19.12
N SER A 450 41.65 -17.63 -19.43
CA SER A 450 42.04 -17.03 -20.69
C SER A 450 42.94 -17.92 -21.56
N GLY A 451 42.93 -17.72 -22.87
CA GLY A 451 44.17 -17.85 -23.69
C GLY A 451 44.07 -18.57 -25.04
N PHE A 452 44.71 -17.95 -26.05
CA PHE A 452 45.15 -18.49 -27.35
C PHE A 452 44.12 -18.76 -28.48
N GLY A 453 44.34 -18.12 -29.63
CA GLY A 453 43.92 -18.58 -30.98
C GLY A 453 45.18 -18.93 -31.81
N PRO A 454 45.25 -18.65 -33.13
CA PRO A 454 44.23 -18.73 -34.19
C PRO A 454 44.72 -19.58 -35.41
N LYS A 455 43.85 -20.06 -36.33
CA LYS A 455 44.25 -20.54 -37.69
C LYS A 455 43.18 -20.31 -38.79
N HIS A 456 43.64 -20.37 -40.03
CA HIS A 456 43.05 -19.87 -41.30
C HIS A 456 42.10 -20.82 -42.07
N ALA A 457 41.29 -20.21 -42.96
CA ALA A 457 40.86 -20.62 -44.34
C ALA A 457 40.22 -22.02 -44.58
N GLU A 458 39.20 -22.21 -45.43
CA GLU A 458 39.23 -22.05 -46.90
C GLU A 458 37.84 -21.92 -47.60
N LEU A 459 37.92 -21.65 -48.91
CA LEU A 459 36.97 -21.26 -49.97
C LEU A 459 35.74 -22.15 -50.30
N GLN A 460 34.57 -21.49 -50.53
CA GLN A 460 33.71 -21.44 -51.76
C GLN A 460 33.34 -22.71 -52.60
N PRO A 461 32.41 -22.63 -53.59
CA PRO A 461 31.24 -21.72 -53.83
C PRO A 461 29.93 -22.45 -54.26
N GLY A 462 28.84 -21.71 -54.54
CA GLY A 462 27.66 -22.26 -55.24
C GLY A 462 26.44 -21.33 -55.35
N ASP A 463 26.38 -20.52 -56.41
CA ASP A 463 25.22 -19.72 -56.90
C ASP A 463 24.74 -20.36 -58.26
N PRO A 464 23.68 -19.93 -59.01
CA PRO A 464 23.05 -18.59 -59.05
C PRO A 464 21.50 -18.50 -59.26
N GLY A 465 20.95 -17.27 -59.22
CA GLY A 465 19.85 -16.89 -60.14
C GLY A 465 18.89 -15.75 -59.74
N GLY A 466 18.86 -14.64 -60.50
CA GLY A 466 17.58 -13.92 -60.79
C GLY A 466 17.38 -12.42 -60.48
N HIS A 467 18.10 -11.52 -61.15
CA HIS A 467 17.70 -10.16 -61.63
C HIS A 467 16.71 -9.23 -60.85
N ALA A 468 17.25 -8.16 -60.22
CA ALA A 468 17.32 -6.72 -60.65
C ALA A 468 16.16 -6.05 -61.48
N PRO A 469 16.13 -4.70 -61.75
CA PRO A 469 17.02 -3.58 -61.32
C PRO A 469 16.30 -2.25 -60.88
N GLY A 470 17.08 -1.22 -60.47
CA GLY A 470 16.63 0.18 -60.35
C GLY A 470 17.69 1.12 -59.73
N SER A 471 18.19 2.14 -60.46
CA SER A 471 19.54 2.72 -60.25
C SER A 471 19.63 4.11 -59.56
N PRO A 472 20.82 4.50 -59.03
CA PRO A 472 21.07 5.78 -58.33
C PRO A 472 21.95 6.81 -59.09
N MET A 473 22.01 8.06 -58.61
CA MET A 473 22.99 9.14 -58.92
C MET A 473 22.95 10.19 -57.77
N GLN A 474 23.96 11.04 -57.47
CA GLN A 474 25.31 11.26 -58.02
C GLN A 474 26.26 11.88 -56.95
N SER A 475 27.54 12.05 -57.27
CA SER A 475 28.65 12.44 -56.37
C SER A 475 29.32 13.78 -56.71
N ARG A 476 30.04 14.40 -55.74
CA ARG A 476 31.37 15.10 -55.84
C ARG A 476 31.70 15.80 -54.49
N HIS A 477 32.87 15.58 -53.85
CA HIS A 477 34.20 16.21 -54.07
C HIS A 477 34.23 17.73 -53.69
N LEU A 478 35.22 18.31 -52.96
CA LEU A 478 36.65 17.99 -52.76
C LEU A 478 37.26 18.60 -51.46
N ARG A 479 38.48 18.13 -51.12
CA ARG A 479 39.55 18.61 -50.18
C ARG A 479 39.63 20.15 -49.93
N GLY A 480 40.17 20.71 -48.84
CA GLY A 480 41.05 20.25 -47.74
C GLY A 480 42.02 21.36 -47.23
N LYS A 481 42.84 21.06 -46.21
CA LYS A 481 44.01 21.82 -45.63
C LYS A 481 43.73 23.03 -44.70
N GLN A 482 44.22 23.02 -43.44
CA GLN A 482 45.55 23.48 -42.89
C GLN A 482 45.68 25.03 -42.85
N ASP A 483 46.25 25.74 -41.87
CA ASP A 483 46.84 25.54 -40.51
C ASP A 483 46.77 26.93 -39.77
N GLY A 484 47.11 27.19 -38.50
CA GLY A 484 47.58 26.39 -37.35
C GLY A 484 48.36 27.24 -36.31
N MET A 485 48.05 27.12 -35.00
CA MET A 485 48.77 27.65 -33.80
C MET A 485 48.87 29.18 -33.52
N GLY A 486 48.76 29.53 -32.23
CA GLY A 486 49.14 30.84 -31.66
C GLY A 486 48.82 30.97 -30.16
N GLN A 487 49.84 31.03 -29.28
CA GLN A 487 49.69 31.13 -27.81
C GLN A 487 50.23 32.45 -27.24
N SER A 488 49.53 33.04 -26.25
CA SER A 488 50.10 33.86 -25.14
C SER A 488 50.81 35.19 -25.52
N ALA A 489 51.07 36.19 -24.66
CA ALA A 489 50.85 36.44 -23.23
C ALA A 489 50.83 37.97 -22.93
N SER A 490 50.41 38.37 -21.71
CA SER A 490 50.71 39.63 -20.96
C SER A 490 50.44 41.03 -21.59
N GLY A 491 50.11 42.10 -20.83
CA GLY A 491 49.72 42.20 -19.41
C GLY A 491 49.69 43.64 -18.83
N LYS A 492 48.92 43.82 -17.74
CA LYS A 492 49.00 44.87 -16.68
C LYS A 492 48.72 46.36 -16.99
N THR A 493 47.61 46.88 -16.43
CA THR A 493 47.52 47.93 -15.38
C THR A 493 46.02 48.17 -15.05
N SER A 494 45.47 47.81 -13.88
CA SER A 494 45.64 48.37 -12.52
C SER A 494 44.80 49.63 -12.23
N LEU A 495 43.60 49.49 -11.63
CA LEU A 495 43.21 50.13 -10.36
C LEU A 495 41.78 49.77 -9.86
N GLN A 496 41.67 49.70 -8.52
CA GLN A 496 40.47 49.89 -7.67
C GLN A 496 39.22 48.97 -7.73
N GLN A 497 39.23 48.01 -6.80
CA GLN A 497 38.36 47.94 -5.61
C GLN A 497 36.84 47.65 -5.66
N GLN A 498 36.47 46.76 -4.73
CA GLN A 498 35.15 46.51 -4.10
C GLN A 498 34.13 45.63 -4.84
N ASN A 499 33.94 44.43 -4.27
CA ASN A 499 32.71 43.65 -4.29
C ASN A 499 31.97 43.95 -2.96
N PRO A 500 30.64 44.15 -2.95
CA PRO A 500 29.82 43.12 -2.33
C PRO A 500 28.49 42.84 -3.04
N ALA A 501 27.89 41.70 -2.72
CA ALA A 501 26.66 41.20 -3.32
C ALA A 501 25.43 42.12 -3.13
N ARG A 502 24.59 42.21 -4.17
CA ARG A 502 23.16 42.54 -4.08
C ARG A 502 22.36 41.82 -5.18
N VAL A 503 21.32 41.11 -4.77
CA VAL A 503 20.19 40.74 -5.63
C VAL A 503 19.30 41.99 -5.79
N PRO A 504 18.60 42.13 -6.92
CA PRO A 504 17.16 42.29 -6.78
C PRO A 504 16.38 41.27 -7.65
N PRO A 505 15.22 40.78 -7.17
CA PRO A 505 14.31 40.00 -7.99
C PRO A 505 13.55 40.94 -8.93
N VAL A 506 13.17 40.43 -10.10
CA VAL A 506 12.10 41.03 -10.90
C VAL A 506 11.06 39.95 -11.16
N SER A 507 10.09 39.87 -10.26
CA SER A 507 8.77 39.36 -10.64
C SER A 507 8.23 40.25 -11.76
N PRO A 508 7.57 39.72 -12.79
CA PRO A 508 7.00 40.55 -13.85
C PRO A 508 6.04 41.60 -13.25
N PRO A 509 6.04 42.84 -13.77
CA PRO A 509 5.45 43.99 -13.07
C PRO A 509 3.92 44.05 -13.08
N ASP A 510 3.26 43.10 -13.76
CA ASP A 510 1.81 43.12 -13.95
C ASP A 510 1.10 42.14 -13.01
N ALA A 511 0.06 42.66 -12.34
CA ALA A 511 -0.94 41.83 -11.69
C ALA A 511 -1.59 40.85 -12.69
N ALA A 512 -2.07 39.70 -12.20
CA ALA A 512 -2.68 38.66 -13.02
C ALA A 512 -3.74 39.24 -13.97
N ARG A 513 -3.43 39.25 -15.27
CA ARG A 513 -4.34 39.75 -16.32
C ARG A 513 -5.50 38.76 -16.51
N HIS A 514 -6.69 39.28 -16.78
CA HIS A 514 -7.85 38.45 -17.12
C HIS A 514 -7.55 37.61 -18.38
N ILE A 515 -7.89 36.31 -18.37
CA ILE A 515 -7.49 35.38 -19.44
C ILE A 515 -8.06 35.77 -20.83
N GLY A 516 -9.21 36.45 -20.87
CA GLY A 516 -9.78 37.02 -22.09
C GLY A 516 -9.07 38.27 -22.63
N HIS A 517 -8.04 38.77 -21.96
CA HIS A 517 -7.16 39.85 -22.42
C HIS A 517 -5.78 39.35 -22.87
N LEU A 518 -5.55 38.04 -22.88
CA LEU A 518 -4.36 37.44 -23.47
C LEU A 518 -4.63 37.12 -24.94
N THR A 519 -3.78 37.62 -25.82
CA THR A 519 -3.80 37.30 -27.25
C THR A 519 -3.19 35.91 -27.50
N TRP A 520 -3.54 35.28 -28.62
CA TRP A 520 -2.97 33.97 -28.98
C TRP A 520 -1.46 34.04 -29.21
N GLU A 521 -0.93 35.20 -29.62
CA GLU A 521 0.50 35.46 -29.72
C GLU A 521 1.21 35.54 -28.35
N GLU A 522 0.54 36.01 -27.29
CA GLU A 522 1.10 36.05 -25.93
C GLU A 522 1.08 34.66 -25.25
N ILE A 523 0.16 33.78 -25.64
CA ILE A 523 0.04 32.41 -25.11
C ILE A 523 1.08 31.47 -25.73
N LEU A 524 1.50 31.73 -26.97
CA LEU A 524 2.43 30.90 -27.73
C LEU A 524 3.85 31.48 -27.70
N LEU A 525 4.65 31.01 -26.72
CA LEU A 525 6.12 31.09 -26.51
C LEU A 525 6.90 32.26 -27.16
N PRO A 526 7.85 32.88 -26.43
CA PRO A 526 8.69 33.98 -26.95
C PRO A 526 9.22 33.71 -28.36
N SER A 527 9.25 34.73 -29.21
CA SER A 527 9.67 34.62 -30.61
C SER A 527 11.03 33.94 -30.80
N GLU A 528 11.92 34.08 -29.81
CA GLU A 528 13.22 33.41 -29.69
C GLU A 528 13.16 31.87 -29.80
N TRP A 529 12.02 31.25 -29.49
CA TRP A 529 11.83 29.78 -29.54
C TRP A 529 11.25 29.29 -30.88
N LYS A 530 10.80 30.20 -31.76
CA LYS A 530 10.24 29.82 -33.08
C LYS A 530 11.32 29.42 -34.08
N ASP A 531 12.53 29.97 -33.94
CA ASP A 531 13.67 29.69 -34.83
C ASP A 531 14.32 28.31 -34.60
N HIS A 532 13.90 27.56 -33.57
CA HIS A 532 14.41 26.23 -33.24
C HIS A 532 13.45 25.07 -33.58
N MET A 533 12.34 25.33 -34.27
CA MET A 533 11.43 24.29 -34.77
C MET A 533 11.45 24.20 -36.31
N VAL A 534 12.44 23.50 -36.84
CA VAL A 534 12.50 22.99 -38.24
C VAL A 534 12.95 21.53 -38.20
#